data_AF-A0A3D5SXZ4-F1
#
_entry.id   AF-A0A3D5SXZ4-F1
#
_cell.length_a   1.000
_cell.length_b   1.000
_cell.length_c   1.000
_cell.angle_alpha   90.00
_cell.angle_beta   90.00
_cell.angle_gamma   90.00
#
_symmetry.space_group_name_H-M   'P 1'
#
loop_
_entity.id
_entity.type
_entity.pdbx_description
1 polymer ?
#
loop_
_entity_poly.entity_id
_entity_poly.type
_entity_poly.pdbx_seq_one_letter_code
_entity_poly.pdbx_strand_id
1 'polypeptide(L)'
;MRYDLPAAEELPRRLAAAWLVLGVIALIGSGLLAILLVGSRTPALQQVIFWRDFFHTALVIHVDLSVLIWFLAFAGVLWSLAGSARAAAAGWTAWALSLAGTLALAAAPFAADGNPLMNNYVPVLRQDLFFGALIVVASGFGLLVLRAIFTIPFTLRPRDGAEALRAAAFLAALIAAIALAAFAWSWLALPMSGGQSYYEMLFWSGGHVLQFTHALLAAAAWIVLADACGAPIAASPRTTAWMFALAAAPALAAPLLAVWFPPGGAGHVIAFSQLMKWGHLAGLPLGVLVAAALWRGRGRMDRGGPLAAS
;
A
#
# COMPACT_ATOMS: atom_id res chain seq x y z
N MET A 1 -22.47 -9.09 -14.28
CA MET A 1 -22.62 -8.16 -13.14
C MET A 1 -21.43 -7.24 -13.17
N ARG A 2 -21.61 -5.93 -13.03
CA ARG A 2 -20.51 -4.98 -13.12
C ARG A 2 -19.73 -4.93 -11.81
N TYR A 3 -18.41 -4.87 -11.90
CA TYR A 3 -17.51 -4.70 -10.77
C TYR A 3 -16.87 -3.32 -10.87
N ASP A 4 -17.63 -2.30 -10.49
CA ASP A 4 -17.16 -0.91 -10.38
C ASP A 4 -17.29 -0.40 -8.93
N LEU A 5 -16.53 0.64 -8.60
CA LEU A 5 -16.69 1.42 -7.37
C LEU A 5 -17.22 2.82 -7.73
N PRO A 6 -18.52 2.94 -8.04
CA PRO A 6 -19.09 4.24 -8.39
C PRO A 6 -19.13 5.12 -7.13
N ALA A 7 -18.36 6.20 -7.13
CA ALA A 7 -18.58 7.29 -6.19
C ALA A 7 -19.84 8.04 -6.63
N ALA A 8 -20.98 7.71 -6.01
CA ALA A 8 -22.25 8.40 -6.24
C ALA A 8 -22.17 9.88 -5.81
N GLU A 9 -21.30 10.19 -4.84
CA GLU A 9 -21.12 11.52 -4.27
C GLU A 9 -19.85 12.20 -4.81
N GLU A 10 -19.92 13.52 -4.96
CA GLU A 10 -18.82 14.35 -5.48
C GLU A 10 -17.57 14.32 -4.58
N LEU A 11 -17.76 14.37 -3.26
CA LEU A 11 -16.66 14.48 -2.32
C LEU A 11 -15.74 13.24 -2.30
N PRO A 12 -16.25 12.00 -2.17
CA PRO A 12 -15.44 10.79 -2.33
C PRO A 12 -14.62 10.76 -3.63
N ARG A 13 -15.20 11.24 -4.74
CA ARG A 13 -14.51 11.30 -6.04
C ARG A 13 -13.37 12.30 -6.04
N ARG A 14 -13.58 13.49 -5.47
CA ARG A 14 -12.53 14.52 -5.35
C ARG A 14 -11.38 14.07 -4.44
N LEU A 15 -11.68 13.41 -3.32
CA LEU A 15 -10.66 12.80 -2.46
C LEU A 15 -9.88 11.73 -3.21
N ALA A 16 -10.57 10.82 -3.90
CA ALA A 16 -9.92 9.78 -4.71
C ALA A 16 -9.00 10.39 -5.78
N ALA A 17 -9.43 11.45 -6.47
CA ALA A 17 -8.61 12.17 -7.44
C ALA A 17 -7.36 12.81 -6.80
N ALA A 18 -7.51 13.43 -5.63
CA ALA A 18 -6.38 14.02 -4.90
C ALA A 18 -5.34 12.97 -4.47
N TRP A 19 -5.81 11.80 -4.00
CA TRP A 19 -4.94 10.66 -3.71
C TRP A 19 -4.25 10.11 -4.96
N LEU A 20 -4.99 10.00 -6.07
CA LEU A 20 -4.42 9.56 -7.35
C LEU A 20 -3.31 10.49 -7.82
N VAL A 21 -3.52 11.81 -7.74
CA VAL A 21 -2.50 12.82 -8.08
C VAL A 21 -1.25 12.65 -7.20
N LEU A 22 -1.41 12.47 -5.89
CA LEU A 22 -0.28 12.21 -4.98
C LEU A 22 0.48 10.94 -5.40
N GLY A 23 -0.23 9.86 -5.70
CA GLY A 23 0.38 8.60 -6.16
C GLY A 23 1.14 8.75 -7.47
N VAL A 24 0.57 9.46 -8.45
CA VAL A 24 1.23 9.74 -9.74
C VAL A 24 2.48 10.58 -9.55
N ILE A 25 2.42 11.65 -8.74
CA ILE A 25 3.59 12.49 -8.43
C ILE A 25 4.69 11.67 -7.73
N ALA A 26 4.33 10.85 -6.75
CA ALA A 26 5.27 9.97 -6.06
C ALA A 26 5.94 9.00 -7.04
N LEU A 27 5.18 8.40 -7.96
CA LEU A 27 5.70 7.48 -8.97
C LEU A 27 6.62 8.19 -9.98
N ILE A 28 6.27 9.41 -10.41
CA ILE A 28 7.14 10.24 -11.27
C ILE A 28 8.46 10.54 -10.54
N GLY A 29 8.40 11.03 -9.31
CA GLY A 29 9.59 11.32 -8.51
C GLY A 29 10.47 10.08 -8.32
N SER A 30 9.85 8.95 -7.99
CA SER A 30 10.53 7.66 -7.89
C SER A 30 11.17 7.22 -9.21
N GLY A 31 10.46 7.35 -10.34
CA GLY A 31 10.98 7.01 -11.67
C GLY A 31 12.18 7.86 -12.09
N LEU A 32 12.16 9.16 -11.79
CA LEU A 32 13.31 10.05 -11.99
C LEU A 32 14.51 9.60 -11.16
N LEU A 33 14.30 9.25 -9.88
CA LEU A 33 15.35 8.69 -9.04
C LEU A 33 15.88 7.36 -9.58
N ALA A 34 15.03 6.49 -10.14
CA ALA A 34 15.46 5.24 -10.76
C ALA A 34 16.43 5.47 -11.93
N ILE A 35 16.16 6.48 -12.78
CA ILE A 35 17.06 6.87 -13.87
C ILE A 35 18.41 7.33 -13.31
N LEU A 36 18.40 8.17 -12.26
CA LEU A 36 19.63 8.63 -11.59
C LEU A 36 20.40 7.49 -10.93
N LEU A 37 19.70 6.52 -10.32
CA LEU A 37 20.31 5.34 -9.71
C LEU A 37 21.05 4.50 -10.75
N VAL A 38 20.42 4.21 -11.89
CA VAL A 38 21.07 3.50 -13.01
C VAL A 38 22.26 4.30 -13.56
N GLY A 39 22.09 5.62 -13.73
CA GLY A 39 23.17 6.51 -14.15
C GLY A 39 24.37 6.48 -13.20
N SER A 40 24.14 6.49 -11.89
CA SER A 40 25.19 6.44 -10.87
C SER A 40 25.99 5.13 -10.84
N ARG A 41 25.46 4.06 -11.46
CA ARG A 41 26.16 2.78 -11.65
C ARG A 41 26.92 2.69 -12.98
N THR A 42 26.84 3.72 -13.83
CA THR A 42 27.51 3.76 -15.13
C THR A 42 28.91 4.39 -14.98
N PRO A 43 30.02 3.68 -15.26
CA PRO A 43 31.38 4.16 -14.99
C PRO A 43 31.72 5.55 -15.56
N ALA A 44 31.22 5.85 -16.77
CA ALA A 44 31.44 7.14 -17.43
C ALA A 44 30.72 8.31 -16.72
N LEU A 45 29.57 8.05 -16.08
CA LEU A 45 28.77 9.06 -15.37
C LEU A 45 29.16 9.17 -13.89
N GLN A 46 29.75 8.13 -13.32
CA GLN A 46 30.23 8.13 -11.94
C GLN A 46 31.29 9.21 -11.70
N GLN A 47 32.07 9.56 -12.73
CA GLN A 47 33.06 10.66 -12.67
C GLN A 47 32.41 12.06 -12.54
N VAL A 48 31.11 12.18 -12.85
CA VAL A 48 30.34 13.44 -12.80
C VAL A 48 29.45 13.52 -11.55
N ILE A 49 29.16 12.39 -10.90
CA ILE A 49 28.31 12.32 -9.71
C ILE A 49 29.21 12.37 -8.47
N PHE A 50 29.36 13.58 -7.91
CA PHE A 50 30.32 13.89 -6.84
C PHE A 50 29.84 13.60 -5.40
N TRP A 51 28.62 13.09 -5.22
CA TRP A 51 28.00 12.95 -3.89
C TRP A 51 28.33 11.61 -3.23
N ARG A 52 28.97 11.65 -2.05
CA ARG A 52 29.23 10.47 -1.21
C ARG A 52 27.89 9.79 -0.86
N ASP A 53 27.81 8.47 -1.05
CA ASP A 53 26.61 7.64 -0.83
C ASP A 53 25.33 8.06 -1.56
N PHE A 54 25.45 8.82 -2.66
CA PHE A 54 24.31 9.21 -3.51
C PHE A 54 23.37 8.06 -3.83
N PHE A 55 23.95 6.93 -4.26
CA PHE A 55 23.18 5.74 -4.64
C PHE A 55 22.28 5.27 -3.50
N HIS A 56 22.82 5.13 -2.29
CA HIS A 56 22.04 4.62 -1.15
C HIS A 56 20.99 5.64 -0.70
N THR A 57 21.35 6.92 -0.59
CA THR A 57 20.40 7.98 -0.24
C THR A 57 19.26 8.09 -1.25
N ALA A 58 19.57 8.09 -2.55
CA ALA A 58 18.56 8.12 -3.61
C ALA A 58 17.71 6.84 -3.62
N LEU A 59 18.30 5.69 -3.28
CA LEU A 59 17.59 4.42 -3.20
C LEU A 59 16.57 4.42 -2.05
N VAL A 60 16.89 5.00 -0.89
CA VAL A 60 15.91 5.19 0.20
C VAL A 60 14.68 5.94 -0.33
N ILE A 61 14.88 7.15 -0.86
CA ILE A 61 13.77 7.98 -1.33
C ILE A 61 13.02 7.33 -2.49
N HIS A 62 13.72 6.68 -3.41
CA HIS A 62 13.11 5.96 -4.52
C HIS A 62 12.14 4.88 -4.03
N VAL A 63 12.57 4.06 -3.07
CA VAL A 63 11.76 2.99 -2.48
C VAL A 63 10.60 3.55 -1.69
N ASP A 64 10.81 4.57 -0.84
CA ASP A 64 9.71 5.20 -0.10
C ASP A 64 8.66 5.81 -1.04
N LEU A 65 9.06 6.47 -2.13
CA LEU A 65 8.11 7.02 -3.07
C LEU A 65 7.37 5.95 -3.89
N SER A 66 8.07 4.91 -4.36
CA SER A 66 7.48 3.84 -5.21
C SER A 66 6.70 2.78 -4.44
N VAL A 67 7.10 2.45 -3.22
CA VAL A 67 6.53 1.34 -2.45
C VAL A 67 5.69 1.86 -1.30
N LEU A 68 6.19 2.82 -0.52
CA LEU A 68 5.40 3.35 0.59
C LEU A 68 4.33 4.32 0.05
N ILE A 69 4.71 5.50 -0.42
CA ILE A 69 3.75 6.57 -0.76
C ILE A 69 2.82 6.17 -1.90
N TRP A 70 3.31 5.55 -2.97
CA TRP A 70 2.47 5.15 -4.09
C TRP A 70 1.38 4.14 -3.69
N PHE A 71 1.71 3.07 -2.95
CA PHE A 71 0.71 2.10 -2.51
C PHE A 71 -0.28 2.72 -1.51
N LEU A 72 0.19 3.55 -0.57
CA LEU A 72 -0.65 4.27 0.38
C LEU A 72 -1.63 5.21 -0.34
N ALA A 73 -1.15 5.92 -1.36
CA ALA A 73 -1.98 6.80 -2.18
C ALA A 73 -3.05 6.01 -2.94
N PHE A 74 -2.71 4.86 -3.54
CA PHE A 74 -3.69 4.00 -4.19
C PHE A 74 -4.70 3.39 -3.20
N ALA A 75 -4.30 3.09 -1.97
CA ALA A 75 -5.25 2.75 -0.91
C ALA A 75 -6.20 3.92 -0.62
N GLY A 76 -5.68 5.15 -0.59
CA GLY A 76 -6.48 6.37 -0.50
C GLY A 76 -7.51 6.52 -1.61
N VAL A 77 -7.17 6.17 -2.86
CA VAL A 77 -8.10 6.13 -3.99
C VAL A 77 -9.24 5.15 -3.70
N LEU A 78 -8.90 3.88 -3.46
CA LEU A 78 -9.90 2.81 -3.33
C LEU A 78 -10.77 2.97 -2.09
N TRP A 79 -10.21 3.37 -0.94
CA TRP A 79 -10.98 3.62 0.27
C TRP A 79 -11.85 4.87 0.17
N SER A 80 -11.42 5.90 -0.55
CA SER A 80 -12.26 7.07 -0.80
C SER A 80 -13.46 6.68 -1.67
N LEU A 81 -13.26 5.93 -2.76
CA LEU A 81 -14.34 5.47 -3.65
C LEU A 81 -15.29 4.45 -2.97
N ALA A 82 -14.75 3.59 -2.10
CA ALA A 82 -15.55 2.60 -1.38
C ALA A 82 -16.41 3.20 -0.26
N GLY A 83 -15.98 4.34 0.32
CA GLY A 83 -16.63 5.01 1.44
C GLY A 83 -17.71 6.03 1.03
N SER A 84 -18.17 6.80 2.01
CA SER A 84 -19.16 7.88 1.87
C SER A 84 -18.55 9.27 2.10
N ALA A 85 -19.30 10.36 1.92
CA ALA A 85 -18.86 11.73 2.23
C ALA A 85 -18.69 12.02 3.74
N ARG A 86 -19.08 11.09 4.62
CA ARG A 86 -18.88 11.25 6.07
C ARG A 86 -17.40 11.47 6.40
N ALA A 87 -17.16 12.20 7.50
CA ALA A 87 -15.82 12.56 7.96
C ALA A 87 -14.94 13.18 6.84
N ALA A 88 -15.53 14.08 6.05
CA ALA A 88 -14.88 14.81 4.96
C ALA A 88 -13.57 15.48 5.39
N ALA A 89 -13.63 16.21 6.52
CA ALA A 89 -12.47 16.89 7.10
C ALA A 89 -11.34 15.91 7.40
N ALA A 90 -11.64 14.75 8.01
CA ALA A 90 -10.64 13.72 8.27
C ALA A 90 -9.99 13.21 6.98
N GLY A 91 -10.74 13.07 5.89
CA GLY A 91 -10.23 12.65 4.60
C GLY A 91 -9.22 13.65 4.00
N TRP A 92 -9.56 14.94 4.03
CA TRP A 92 -8.66 16.00 3.55
C TRP A 92 -7.46 16.21 4.47
N THR A 93 -7.63 16.11 5.79
CA THR A 93 -6.52 16.16 6.75
C THR A 93 -5.57 14.99 6.54
N ALA A 94 -6.08 13.78 6.35
CA ALA A 94 -5.26 12.60 6.05
C ALA A 94 -4.42 12.82 4.79
N TRP A 95 -5.04 13.32 3.71
CA TRP A 95 -4.34 13.65 2.47
C TRP A 95 -3.28 14.75 2.67
N ALA A 96 -3.61 15.82 3.38
CA ALA A 96 -2.70 16.94 3.61
C ALA A 96 -1.48 16.51 4.44
N LEU A 97 -1.67 15.69 5.47
CA LEU A 97 -0.57 15.11 6.26
C LEU A 97 0.30 14.20 5.39
N SER A 98 -0.30 13.30 4.61
CA SER A 98 0.47 12.44 3.72
C SER A 98 1.24 13.22 2.65
N LEU A 99 0.67 14.28 2.09
CA LEU A 99 1.36 15.19 1.17
C LEU A 99 2.54 15.89 1.86
N ALA A 100 2.32 16.51 3.02
CA ALA A 100 3.36 17.21 3.76
C ALA A 100 4.51 16.29 4.15
N GLY A 101 4.20 15.09 4.66
CA GLY A 101 5.19 14.07 4.98
C GLY A 101 5.94 13.57 3.74
N THR A 102 5.26 13.37 2.61
CA THR A 102 5.90 12.99 1.34
C THR A 102 6.88 14.06 0.86
N LEU A 103 6.50 15.33 0.91
CA LEU A 103 7.37 16.44 0.53
C LEU A 103 8.58 16.53 1.45
N ALA A 104 8.39 16.33 2.76
CA ALA A 104 9.49 16.30 3.73
C ALA A 104 10.44 15.12 3.51
N LEU A 105 9.93 13.92 3.20
CA LEU A 105 10.75 12.76 2.81
C LEU A 105 11.58 13.06 1.56
N ALA A 106 10.96 13.63 0.53
CA ALA A 106 11.64 13.98 -0.72
C ALA A 106 12.70 15.10 -0.53
N ALA A 107 12.48 16.02 0.41
CA ALA A 107 13.42 17.08 0.75
C ALA A 107 14.55 16.61 1.68
N ALA A 108 14.35 15.49 2.38
CA ALA A 108 15.24 15.02 3.43
C ALA A 108 16.72 14.83 2.99
N PRO A 109 17.03 14.32 1.77
CA PRO A 109 18.41 14.23 1.29
C PRO A 109 19.18 15.56 1.20
N PHE A 110 18.47 16.69 1.16
CA PHE A 110 19.08 18.01 0.98
C PHE A 110 19.36 18.74 2.31
N ALA A 111 18.89 18.19 3.44
CA ALA A 111 18.95 18.87 4.74
C ALA A 111 20.20 18.52 5.57
N ALA A 112 20.70 17.29 5.46
CA ALA A 112 21.85 16.78 6.20
C ALA A 112 22.41 15.50 5.54
N ASP A 113 23.55 15.02 6.03
CA ASP A 113 24.10 13.74 5.61
C ASP A 113 23.12 12.60 5.92
N GLY A 114 22.55 12.02 4.87
CA GLY A 114 21.39 11.12 4.96
C GLY A 114 21.63 9.82 5.73
N ASN A 115 22.89 9.39 5.93
CA ASN A 115 23.24 8.15 6.65
C ASN A 115 22.26 6.99 6.34
N PRO A 116 22.17 6.58 5.06
CA PRO A 116 21.11 5.70 4.59
C PRO A 116 21.21 4.31 5.21
N LEU A 117 20.07 3.79 5.68
CA LEU A 117 19.93 2.46 6.24
C LEU A 117 18.87 1.70 5.44
N MET A 118 19.33 0.67 4.72
CA MET A 118 18.44 -0.20 3.95
C MET A 118 17.74 -1.19 4.87
N ASN A 119 16.45 -1.45 4.65
CA ASN A 119 15.75 -2.58 5.24
C ASN A 119 14.67 -3.08 4.27
N ASN A 120 14.07 -4.22 4.56
CA ASN A 120 13.13 -4.88 3.65
C ASN A 120 11.72 -4.24 3.59
N TYR A 121 11.47 -3.14 4.31
CA TYR A 121 10.12 -2.56 4.44
C TYR A 121 10.09 -1.05 4.20
N VAL A 122 10.72 -0.27 5.08
CA VAL A 122 10.76 1.19 5.04
C VAL A 122 12.20 1.62 5.25
N PRO A 123 13.02 1.71 4.18
CA PRO A 123 14.40 2.18 4.31
C PRO A 123 14.40 3.59 4.91
N VAL A 124 15.45 3.95 5.64
CA VAL A 124 15.47 5.24 6.36
C VAL A 124 16.74 6.01 6.11
N LEU A 125 16.62 7.34 6.06
CA LEU A 125 17.73 8.23 6.34
C LEU A 125 17.78 8.45 7.84
N ARG A 126 18.93 8.19 8.47
CA ARG A 126 19.06 8.31 9.94
C ARG A 126 19.23 9.78 10.32
N GLN A 127 18.12 10.52 10.28
CA GLN A 127 18.04 11.95 10.60
C GLN A 127 16.64 12.33 11.09
N ASP A 128 16.57 13.34 11.97
CA ASP A 128 15.32 13.74 12.62
C ASP A 128 14.25 14.19 11.64
N LEU A 129 14.63 14.92 10.59
CA LEU A 129 13.71 15.36 9.54
C LEU A 129 13.02 14.16 8.87
N PHE A 130 13.77 13.09 8.60
CA PHE A 130 13.23 11.91 7.92
C PHE A 130 12.29 11.13 8.83
N PHE A 131 12.65 10.92 10.10
CA PHE A 131 11.74 10.27 11.06
C PHE A 131 10.50 11.11 11.35
N GLY A 132 10.65 12.43 11.47
CA GLY A 132 9.51 13.35 11.59
C GLY A 132 8.58 13.26 10.38
N ALA A 133 9.14 13.22 9.17
CA ALA A 133 8.38 13.04 7.95
C ALA A 133 7.63 11.69 7.92
N LEU A 134 8.28 10.59 8.32
CA LEU A 134 7.63 9.27 8.46
C LEU A 134 6.47 9.29 9.46
N ILE A 135 6.63 9.94 10.61
CA ILE A 135 5.55 10.07 11.61
C ILE A 135 4.36 10.85 11.04
N VAL A 136 4.63 11.92 10.29
CA VAL A 136 3.58 12.71 9.63
C VAL A 136 2.85 11.87 8.57
N VAL A 137 3.58 11.11 7.74
CA VAL A 137 2.97 10.17 6.77
C VAL A 137 2.14 9.11 7.50
N ALA A 138 2.68 8.49 8.55
CA ALA A 138 2.00 7.46 9.32
C ALA A 138 0.72 7.99 10.00
N SER A 139 0.74 9.23 10.47
CA SER A 139 -0.43 9.91 11.03
C SER A 139 -1.52 10.17 9.98
N GLY A 140 -1.12 10.64 8.79
CA GLY A 140 -2.04 10.80 7.66
C GLY A 140 -2.65 9.47 7.23
N PHE A 141 -1.82 8.43 7.11
CA PHE A 141 -2.28 7.08 6.76
C PHE A 141 -3.18 6.48 7.84
N GLY A 142 -2.83 6.65 9.12
CA GLY A 142 -3.67 6.21 10.24
C GLY A 142 -5.05 6.87 10.21
N LEU A 143 -5.11 8.19 9.98
CA LEU A 143 -6.38 8.90 9.85
C LEU A 143 -7.19 8.42 8.63
N LEU A 144 -6.53 8.15 7.51
CA LEU A 144 -7.15 7.56 6.32
C LEU A 144 -7.75 6.17 6.63
N VAL A 145 -7.00 5.30 7.32
CA VAL A 145 -7.45 3.96 7.73
C VAL A 145 -8.67 4.05 8.67
N LEU A 146 -8.63 4.92 9.68
CA LEU A 146 -9.75 5.14 10.60
C LEU A 146 -10.99 5.61 9.85
N ARG A 147 -10.81 6.54 8.90
CA ARG A 147 -11.91 7.00 8.04
C ARG A 147 -12.45 5.88 7.16
N ALA A 148 -11.59 5.05 6.58
CA ALA A 148 -12.01 3.92 5.74
C ALA A 148 -12.90 2.95 6.54
N ILE A 149 -12.46 2.55 7.74
CA ILE A 149 -13.23 1.69 8.64
C ILE A 149 -14.56 2.34 9.05
N PHE A 150 -14.58 3.64 9.29
CA PHE A 150 -15.79 4.37 9.69
C PHE A 150 -16.81 4.56 8.57
N THR A 151 -16.36 4.68 7.32
CA THR A 151 -17.20 5.13 6.19
C THR A 151 -17.55 4.06 5.19
N ILE A 152 -16.79 2.95 5.12
CA ILE A 152 -17.03 1.85 4.18
C ILE A 152 -18.02 0.86 4.83
N PRO A 153 -19.20 0.63 4.24
CA PRO A 153 -20.10 -0.40 4.72
C PRO A 153 -19.54 -1.80 4.44
N PHE A 154 -19.60 -2.69 5.42
CA PHE A 154 -19.08 -4.05 5.32
C PHE A 154 -20.20 -5.09 5.29
N THR A 155 -20.12 -6.04 4.36
CA THR A 155 -20.98 -7.24 4.31
C THR A 155 -20.27 -8.39 3.59
N LEU A 156 -20.40 -9.61 4.11
CA LEU A 156 -20.03 -10.85 3.40
C LEU A 156 -21.20 -11.49 2.64
N ARG A 157 -22.33 -10.79 2.57
CA ARG A 157 -23.51 -11.17 1.76
C ARG A 157 -23.81 -10.06 0.74
N PRO A 158 -22.84 -9.69 -0.12
CA PRO A 158 -23.04 -8.62 -1.09
C PRO A 158 -24.12 -8.98 -2.11
N ARG A 159 -24.86 -7.98 -2.55
CA ARG A 159 -25.91 -8.05 -3.57
C ARG A 159 -25.36 -7.86 -4.99
N ASP A 160 -24.27 -7.11 -5.12
CA ASP A 160 -23.61 -6.76 -6.38
C ASP A 160 -22.08 -6.70 -6.26
N GLY A 161 -21.39 -6.50 -7.40
CA GLY A 161 -19.94 -6.44 -7.45
C GLY A 161 -19.34 -5.27 -6.66
N ALA A 162 -20.03 -4.14 -6.59
CA ALA A 162 -19.59 -2.97 -5.82
C ALA A 162 -19.56 -3.28 -4.32
N GLU A 163 -20.58 -3.94 -3.77
CA GLU A 163 -20.58 -4.38 -2.37
C GLU A 163 -19.47 -5.42 -2.09
N ALA A 164 -19.15 -6.29 -3.04
CA ALA A 164 -18.03 -7.22 -2.90
C ALA A 164 -16.68 -6.49 -2.87
N LEU A 165 -16.49 -5.45 -3.70
CA LEU A 165 -15.28 -4.62 -3.68
C LEU A 165 -15.19 -3.77 -2.42
N ARG A 166 -16.31 -3.27 -1.86
CA ARG A 166 -16.34 -2.60 -0.56
C ARG A 166 -15.92 -3.53 0.58
N ALA A 167 -16.33 -4.81 0.53
CA ALA A 167 -15.86 -5.80 1.50
C ALA A 167 -14.33 -5.98 1.45
N ALA A 168 -13.75 -6.05 0.24
CA ALA A 168 -12.30 -6.09 0.05
C ALA A 168 -11.60 -4.84 0.62
N ALA A 169 -12.13 -3.66 0.28
CA ALA A 169 -11.60 -2.38 0.75
C ALA A 169 -11.64 -2.27 2.29
N PHE A 170 -12.73 -2.69 2.92
CA PHE A 170 -12.87 -2.71 4.38
C PHE A 170 -11.88 -3.69 5.04
N LEU A 171 -11.79 -4.92 4.54
CA LEU A 171 -10.84 -5.92 5.06
C LEU A 171 -9.39 -5.44 4.95
N ALA A 172 -9.04 -4.81 3.82
CA ALA A 172 -7.72 -4.21 3.63
C ALA A 172 -7.44 -3.06 4.62
N ALA A 173 -8.45 -2.24 4.95
CA ALA A 173 -8.33 -1.20 5.97
C ALA A 173 -8.14 -1.77 7.38
N LEU A 174 -8.86 -2.85 7.71
CA LEU A 174 -8.68 -3.55 8.98
C LEU A 174 -7.27 -4.11 9.13
N ILE A 175 -6.72 -4.72 8.08
CA ILE A 175 -5.35 -5.22 8.07
C ILE A 175 -4.33 -4.07 8.18
N ALA A 176 -4.59 -2.94 7.53
CA ALA A 176 -3.73 -1.76 7.64
C ALA A 176 -3.71 -1.20 9.08
N ALA A 177 -4.85 -1.24 9.78
CA ALA A 177 -4.91 -0.88 11.20
C ALA A 177 -4.07 -1.83 12.06
N ILE A 178 -4.11 -3.14 11.78
CA ILE A 178 -3.26 -4.13 12.46
C ILE A 178 -1.78 -3.88 12.16
N ALA A 179 -1.41 -3.53 10.92
CA ALA A 179 -0.05 -3.18 10.56
C ALA A 179 0.45 -1.94 11.31
N LEU A 180 -0.36 -0.89 11.39
CA LEU A 180 -0.05 0.32 12.18
C LEU A 180 0.12 0.01 13.66
N ALA A 181 -0.74 -0.83 14.23
CA ALA A 181 -0.60 -1.30 15.60
C ALA A 181 0.70 -2.12 15.81
N ALA A 182 1.09 -2.95 14.83
CA ALA A 182 2.33 -3.73 14.88
C ALA A 182 3.59 -2.86 14.78
N PHE A 183 3.58 -1.80 13.96
CA PHE A 183 4.65 -0.80 13.95
C PHE A 183 4.75 -0.07 15.29
N ALA A 184 3.62 0.41 15.82
CA ALA A 184 3.58 1.08 17.12
C ALA A 184 4.04 0.17 18.25
N TRP A 185 3.63 -1.10 18.25
CA TRP A 185 4.06 -2.09 19.23
C TRP A 185 5.56 -2.34 19.16
N SER A 186 6.12 -2.51 17.95
CA SER A 186 7.55 -2.70 17.77
C SER A 186 8.35 -1.48 18.22
N TRP A 187 7.85 -0.27 17.96
CA TRP A 187 8.45 0.98 18.43
C TRP A 187 8.52 1.06 19.96
N LEU A 188 7.46 0.63 20.65
CA LEU A 188 7.40 0.65 22.11
C LEU A 188 8.20 -0.48 22.77
N ALA A 189 8.27 -1.64 22.13
CA ALA A 189 8.87 -2.85 22.70
C ALA A 189 10.39 -2.95 22.48
N LEU A 190 10.91 -2.40 21.38
CA LEU A 190 12.33 -2.51 21.04
C LEU A 190 13.15 -1.40 21.71
N PRO A 191 14.23 -1.73 22.44
CA PRO A 191 15.15 -0.72 22.93
C PRO A 191 15.86 -0.05 21.75
N MET A 192 15.89 1.28 21.74
CA MET A 192 16.62 2.07 20.75
C MET A 192 18.11 1.73 20.79
N SER A 193 18.59 0.95 19.82
CA SER A 193 20.01 0.63 19.66
C SER A 193 20.64 1.30 18.44
N GLY A 194 19.81 1.87 17.55
CA GLY A 194 20.25 2.45 16.28
C GLY A 194 20.79 1.41 15.30
N GLY A 195 21.06 1.84 14.07
CA GLY A 195 21.63 0.98 13.03
C GLY A 195 20.62 0.08 12.32
N GLN A 196 21.10 -0.66 11.33
CA GLN A 196 20.25 -1.34 10.36
C GLN A 196 19.37 -2.44 10.96
N SER A 197 19.92 -3.28 11.84
CA SER A 197 19.18 -4.39 12.46
C SER A 197 18.03 -3.92 13.36
N TYR A 198 18.21 -2.78 14.03
CA TYR A 198 17.14 -2.14 14.81
C TYR A 198 15.96 -1.78 13.91
N TYR A 199 16.19 -1.05 12.82
CA TYR A 199 15.11 -0.63 11.91
C TYR A 199 14.50 -1.80 11.14
N GLU A 200 15.31 -2.81 10.77
CA GLU A 200 14.80 -4.06 10.21
C GLU A 200 13.77 -4.70 11.15
N MET A 201 14.08 -4.81 12.44
CA MET A 201 13.15 -5.37 13.41
C MET A 201 11.96 -4.48 13.71
N LEU A 202 12.17 -3.16 13.76
CA LEU A 202 11.11 -2.17 13.98
C LEU A 202 10.01 -2.27 12.91
N PHE A 203 10.40 -2.41 11.65
CA PHE A 203 9.45 -2.46 10.54
C PHE A 203 9.00 -3.88 10.17
N TRP A 204 9.59 -4.93 10.75
CA TRP A 204 9.36 -6.33 10.36
C TRP A 204 7.88 -6.72 10.36
N SER A 205 7.25 -6.79 11.53
CA SER A 205 5.86 -7.27 11.65
C SER A 205 4.88 -6.38 10.90
N GLY A 206 4.95 -5.06 11.11
CA GLY A 206 4.05 -4.11 10.45
C GLY A 206 4.18 -4.16 8.92
N GLY A 207 5.41 -4.29 8.41
CA GLY A 207 5.67 -4.38 6.98
C GLY A 207 5.11 -5.66 6.35
N HIS A 208 5.29 -6.81 6.99
CA HIS A 208 4.68 -8.08 6.54
C HIS A 208 3.15 -7.98 6.52
N VAL A 209 2.54 -7.43 7.57
CA VAL A 209 1.07 -7.30 7.64
C VAL A 209 0.55 -6.32 6.60
N LEU A 210 1.24 -5.19 6.40
CA LEU A 210 0.84 -4.16 5.43
C LEU A 210 0.83 -4.69 3.98
N GLN A 211 1.71 -5.63 3.64
CA GLN A 211 1.71 -6.26 2.31
C GLN A 211 0.40 -7.02 2.00
N PHE A 212 -0.31 -7.56 2.99
CA PHE A 212 -1.64 -8.15 2.78
C PHE A 212 -2.69 -7.08 2.40
N THR A 213 -2.62 -5.88 2.99
CA THR A 213 -3.44 -4.73 2.56
C THR A 213 -3.18 -4.43 1.08
N HIS A 214 -1.91 -4.33 0.69
CA HIS A 214 -1.54 -4.08 -0.70
C HIS A 214 -2.04 -5.17 -1.65
N ALA A 215 -1.89 -6.44 -1.29
CA ALA A 215 -2.33 -7.57 -2.10
C ALA A 215 -3.85 -7.59 -2.31
N LEU A 216 -4.64 -7.34 -1.25
CA LEU A 216 -6.10 -7.26 -1.34
C LEU A 216 -6.57 -6.11 -2.24
N LEU A 217 -5.96 -4.93 -2.08
CA LEU A 217 -6.29 -3.76 -2.88
C LEU A 217 -5.85 -3.92 -4.35
N ALA A 218 -4.71 -4.55 -4.60
CA ALA A 218 -4.26 -4.90 -5.94
C ALA A 218 -5.23 -5.88 -6.62
N ALA A 219 -5.65 -6.93 -5.92
CA ALA A 219 -6.64 -7.88 -6.44
C ALA A 219 -8.00 -7.21 -6.73
N ALA A 220 -8.45 -6.28 -5.87
CA ALA A 220 -9.63 -5.47 -6.12
C ALA A 220 -9.48 -4.58 -7.37
N ALA A 221 -8.33 -3.91 -7.51
CA ALA A 221 -8.02 -3.09 -8.68
C ALA A 221 -7.98 -3.93 -9.96
N TRP A 222 -7.39 -5.13 -9.94
CA TRP A 222 -7.36 -6.03 -11.10
C TRP A 222 -8.75 -6.51 -11.49
N ILE A 223 -9.64 -6.77 -10.53
CA ILE A 223 -11.04 -7.11 -10.81
C ILE A 223 -11.75 -5.94 -11.52
N VAL A 224 -11.57 -4.71 -11.02
CA VAL A 224 -12.14 -3.49 -11.65
C VAL A 224 -11.60 -3.29 -13.05
N LEU A 225 -10.28 -3.44 -13.25
CA LEU A 225 -9.64 -3.28 -14.55
C LEU A 225 -10.06 -4.37 -15.54
N ALA A 226 -10.17 -5.62 -15.10
CA ALA A 226 -10.65 -6.70 -15.95
C ALA A 226 -12.07 -6.43 -16.46
N ASP A 227 -12.98 -6.01 -15.58
CA ASP A 227 -14.35 -5.64 -15.96
C ASP A 227 -14.37 -4.44 -16.93
N ALA A 228 -13.57 -3.40 -16.65
CA ALA A 228 -13.44 -2.21 -17.50
C ALA A 228 -12.88 -2.54 -18.91
N CYS A 229 -11.98 -3.53 -19.02
CA CYS A 229 -11.44 -4.01 -20.29
C CYS A 229 -12.38 -4.97 -21.04
N GLY A 230 -13.61 -5.19 -20.56
CA GLY A 230 -14.55 -6.12 -21.19
C GLY A 230 -14.25 -7.60 -20.93
N ALA A 231 -13.45 -7.90 -19.91
CA ALA A 231 -13.16 -9.23 -19.39
C ALA A 231 -13.87 -9.44 -18.03
N PRO A 232 -15.22 -9.55 -18.02
CA PRO A 232 -15.99 -9.55 -16.78
C PRO A 232 -15.66 -10.77 -15.91
N ILE A 233 -15.69 -10.55 -14.60
CA ILE A 233 -15.45 -11.59 -13.61
C ILE A 233 -16.58 -12.63 -13.62
N ALA A 234 -16.20 -13.89 -13.80
CA ALA A 234 -17.11 -15.04 -13.83
C ALA A 234 -17.31 -15.67 -12.44
N ALA A 235 -17.61 -14.85 -11.44
CA ALA A 235 -17.95 -15.27 -10.08
C ALA A 235 -19.12 -14.46 -9.54
N SER A 236 -19.88 -15.03 -8.60
CA SER A 236 -20.91 -14.27 -7.91
C SER A 236 -20.27 -13.23 -6.97
N PRO A 237 -20.95 -12.12 -6.66
CA PRO A 237 -20.50 -11.17 -5.66
C PRO A 237 -20.17 -11.82 -4.32
N ARG A 238 -21.02 -12.76 -3.87
CA ARG A 238 -20.83 -13.49 -2.61
C ARG A 238 -19.56 -14.34 -2.65
N THR A 239 -19.34 -15.09 -3.73
CA THR A 239 -18.12 -15.87 -3.92
C THR A 239 -16.89 -14.97 -3.90
N THR A 240 -16.96 -13.82 -4.57
CA THR A 240 -15.85 -12.85 -4.63
C THR A 240 -15.53 -12.29 -3.25
N ALA A 241 -16.53 -11.88 -2.47
CA ALA A 241 -16.34 -11.40 -1.10
C ALA A 241 -15.74 -12.48 -0.18
N TRP A 242 -16.15 -13.74 -0.32
CA TRP A 242 -15.55 -14.84 0.44
C TRP A 242 -14.10 -15.14 0.03
N MET A 243 -13.76 -15.00 -1.25
CA MET A 243 -12.35 -15.09 -1.69
C MET A 243 -11.50 -13.98 -1.09
N PHE A 244 -12.02 -12.75 -0.99
CA PHE A 244 -11.35 -11.66 -0.26
C PHE A 244 -11.23 -11.93 1.23
N ALA A 245 -12.28 -12.45 1.88
CA ALA A 245 -12.24 -12.83 3.29
C ALA A 245 -11.20 -13.93 3.55
N LEU A 246 -11.14 -14.94 2.67
CA LEU A 246 -10.13 -16.00 2.73
C LEU A 246 -8.72 -15.42 2.58
N ALA A 247 -8.49 -14.54 1.60
CA ALA A 247 -7.21 -13.88 1.38
C ALA A 247 -6.79 -12.98 2.57
N ALA A 248 -7.76 -12.36 3.25
CA ALA A 248 -7.52 -11.52 4.42
C ALA A 248 -7.24 -12.32 5.70
N ALA A 249 -7.82 -13.53 5.83
CA ALA A 249 -7.84 -14.30 7.07
C ALA A 249 -6.46 -14.54 7.71
N PRO A 250 -5.38 -14.88 6.97
CA PRO A 250 -4.06 -15.08 7.58
C PRO A 250 -3.54 -13.84 8.29
N ALA A 251 -3.73 -12.65 7.72
CA ALA A 251 -3.26 -11.39 8.31
C ALA A 251 -3.97 -11.05 9.63
N LEU A 252 -5.19 -11.55 9.84
CA LEU A 252 -5.93 -11.37 11.10
C LEU A 252 -5.30 -12.16 12.26
N ALA A 253 -4.41 -13.13 12.00
CA ALA A 253 -3.65 -13.83 13.03
C ALA A 253 -2.45 -13.01 13.55
N ALA A 254 -2.08 -11.91 12.90
CA ALA A 254 -0.90 -11.13 13.26
C ALA A 254 -0.88 -10.61 14.72
N PRO A 255 -2.00 -10.16 15.33
CA PRO A 255 -2.01 -9.79 16.74
C PRO A 255 -1.64 -10.97 17.66
N LEU A 256 -2.13 -12.18 17.36
CA LEU A 256 -1.78 -13.38 18.13
C LEU A 256 -0.29 -13.74 17.97
N LEU A 257 0.24 -13.62 16.74
CA LEU A 257 1.67 -13.82 16.49
C LEU A 257 2.53 -12.80 17.23
N ALA A 258 2.11 -11.54 17.29
CA ALA A 258 2.83 -10.48 18.01
C ALA A 258 2.87 -10.72 19.52
N VAL A 259 1.84 -11.35 20.10
CA VAL A 259 1.80 -11.75 21.52
C VAL A 259 2.70 -12.96 21.79
N TRP A 260 2.63 -14.00 20.95
CA TRP A 260 3.43 -15.22 21.15
C TRP A 260 4.90 -15.06 20.77
N PHE A 261 5.19 -14.20 19.80
CA PHE A 261 6.53 -13.94 19.29
C PHE A 261 6.81 -12.44 19.32
N PRO A 262 7.17 -11.88 20.49
CA PRO A 262 7.38 -10.45 20.64
C PRO A 262 8.54 -9.93 19.76
N PRO A 263 8.53 -8.65 19.35
CA PRO A 263 9.58 -8.04 18.54
C PRO A 263 10.99 -8.24 19.14
N GLY A 264 11.98 -8.44 18.27
CA GLY A 264 13.41 -8.53 18.65
C GLY A 264 13.97 -9.94 18.79
N GLY A 265 13.12 -10.98 18.74
CA GLY A 265 13.55 -12.39 18.77
C GLY A 265 13.53 -13.08 17.40
N ALA A 266 14.33 -14.14 17.24
CA ALA A 266 14.30 -14.99 16.03
C ALA A 266 12.92 -15.61 15.76
N GLY A 267 12.17 -15.94 16.81
CA GLY A 267 10.80 -16.44 16.69
C GLY A 267 9.86 -15.45 15.99
N HIS A 268 10.03 -14.15 16.23
CA HIS A 268 9.25 -13.09 15.56
C HIS A 268 9.56 -13.06 14.07
N VAL A 269 10.85 -13.06 13.73
CA VAL A 269 11.34 -13.09 12.34
C VAL A 269 10.75 -14.29 11.60
N ILE A 270 10.87 -15.49 12.19
CA ILE A 270 10.37 -16.73 11.60
C ILE A 270 8.85 -16.71 11.47
N ALA A 271 8.11 -16.35 12.53
CA ALA A 271 6.65 -16.39 12.52
C ALA A 271 6.05 -15.49 11.44
N PHE A 272 6.50 -14.24 11.34
CA PHE A 272 6.02 -13.32 10.31
C PHE A 272 6.49 -13.73 8.91
N SER A 273 7.70 -14.28 8.76
CA SER A 273 8.15 -14.85 7.48
C SER A 273 7.25 -16.01 7.01
N GLN A 274 6.88 -16.91 7.92
CA GLN A 274 5.96 -18.02 7.61
C GLN A 274 4.56 -17.50 7.30
N LEU A 275 4.08 -16.48 8.01
CA LEU A 275 2.82 -15.81 7.71
C LEU A 275 2.82 -15.30 6.26
N MET A 276 3.89 -14.63 5.82
CA MET A 276 3.99 -14.17 4.44
C MET A 276 4.04 -15.33 3.43
N LYS A 277 4.93 -16.30 3.66
CA LYS A 277 5.14 -17.44 2.77
C LYS A 277 3.86 -18.22 2.50
N TRP A 278 3.08 -18.52 3.55
CA TRP A 278 1.90 -19.38 3.44
C TRP A 278 0.60 -18.58 3.36
N GLY A 279 0.50 -17.44 4.03
CA GLY A 279 -0.72 -16.65 4.08
C GLY A 279 -1.12 -16.09 2.72
N HIS A 280 -0.16 -15.67 1.88
CA HIS A 280 -0.47 -15.17 0.54
C HIS A 280 -1.09 -16.23 -0.39
N LEU A 281 -0.88 -17.52 -0.12
CA LEU A 281 -1.52 -18.59 -0.89
C LEU A 281 -3.05 -18.57 -0.75
N ALA A 282 -3.58 -18.02 0.34
CA ALA A 282 -5.02 -17.84 0.52
C ALA A 282 -5.62 -16.84 -0.50
N GLY A 283 -4.78 -15.99 -1.12
CA GLY A 283 -5.16 -15.08 -2.20
C GLY A 283 -5.17 -15.70 -3.60
N LEU A 284 -4.66 -16.94 -3.78
CA LEU A 284 -4.62 -17.61 -5.08
C LEU A 284 -5.98 -17.68 -5.80
N PRO A 285 -7.11 -17.94 -5.12
CA PRO A 285 -8.42 -17.94 -5.79
C PRO A 285 -8.74 -16.63 -6.52
N LEU A 286 -8.35 -15.48 -5.96
CA LEU A 286 -8.54 -14.17 -6.61
C LEU A 286 -7.63 -14.03 -7.85
N GLY A 287 -6.37 -14.47 -7.74
CA GLY A 287 -5.45 -14.47 -8.88
C GLY A 287 -5.92 -15.36 -10.03
N VAL A 288 -6.39 -16.57 -9.72
CA VAL A 288 -6.99 -17.50 -10.70
C VAL A 288 -8.25 -16.90 -11.33
N LEU A 289 -9.09 -16.24 -10.54
CA LEU A 289 -10.30 -15.60 -11.02
C LEU A 289 -10.00 -14.50 -12.06
N VAL A 290 -9.04 -13.62 -11.76
CA VAL A 290 -8.60 -12.54 -12.66
C VAL A 290 -7.94 -13.14 -13.92
N ALA A 291 -7.03 -14.10 -13.76
CA ALA A 291 -6.35 -14.73 -14.89
C ALA A 291 -7.33 -15.45 -15.83
N ALA A 292 -8.32 -16.16 -15.28
CA ALA A 292 -9.36 -16.83 -16.06
C ALA A 292 -10.25 -15.81 -16.80
N ALA A 293 -10.56 -14.66 -16.18
CA ALA A 293 -11.32 -13.59 -16.82
C ALA A 293 -10.56 -13.02 -18.03
N LEU A 294 -9.28 -12.68 -17.86
CA LEU A 294 -8.41 -12.18 -18.94
C LEU A 294 -8.25 -13.21 -20.07
N TRP A 295 -8.05 -14.48 -19.73
CA TRP A 295 -7.93 -15.55 -20.73
C TRP A 295 -9.19 -15.70 -21.58
N ARG A 296 -10.37 -15.64 -20.95
CA ARG A 296 -11.67 -15.68 -21.65
C ARG A 296 -11.94 -14.40 -22.44
N GLY A 297 -11.45 -13.25 -21.96
CA GLY A 297 -11.64 -11.92 -22.53
C GLY A 297 -10.72 -11.57 -23.71
N ARG A 298 -9.62 -12.32 -23.93
CA ARG A 298 -8.58 -12.02 -24.94
C ARG A 298 -9.11 -11.60 -26.32
N GLY A 299 -10.06 -12.35 -26.88
CA GLY A 299 -10.61 -12.06 -28.21
C GLY A 299 -11.54 -10.83 -28.30
N ARG A 300 -11.98 -10.29 -27.15
CA ARG A 300 -12.78 -9.07 -27.06
C ARG A 300 -11.92 -7.82 -26.84
N MET A 301 -10.77 -7.97 -26.19
CA MET A 301 -9.81 -6.88 -25.97
C MET A 301 -9.12 -6.47 -27.29
N ASP A 302 -8.81 -7.45 -28.15
CA ASP A 302 -8.09 -7.22 -29.42
C ASP A 302 -8.92 -6.47 -30.49
N ARG A 303 -10.25 -6.39 -30.34
CA ARG A 303 -11.16 -5.76 -31.32
C ARG A 303 -11.46 -4.29 -31.02
N GLY A 304 -10.59 -3.60 -30.29
CA GLY A 304 -10.84 -2.23 -29.84
C GLY A 304 -11.95 -2.21 -28.79
N GLY A 305 -11.67 -2.79 -27.61
CA GLY A 305 -12.59 -2.79 -26.47
C GLY A 305 -13.15 -1.39 -26.14
N PRO A 306 -14.12 -1.27 -25.22
CA PRO A 306 -14.94 -0.06 -25.02
C PRO A 306 -14.19 1.27 -24.79
N LEU A 307 -12.88 1.24 -24.52
CA LEU A 307 -12.00 2.42 -24.48
C LEU A 307 -11.64 2.99 -25.87
N ALA A 308 -11.87 2.25 -26.96
CA ALA A 308 -11.70 2.72 -28.34
C ALA A 308 -12.96 3.47 -28.86
N ALA A 309 -14.04 3.49 -28.09
CA ALA A 309 -15.33 4.04 -28.47
C ALA A 309 -15.81 5.22 -27.59
N SER A 310 -14.93 5.77 -26.75
CA SER A 310 -15.21 6.96 -25.91
C SER A 310 -14.36 8.16 -26.32
#